data_AF-A0A438CE89-F1
#
_entry.id   AF-A0A438CE89-F1
#
_cell.length_a   1.000
_cell.length_b   1.000
_cell.length_c   1.000
_cell.angle_alpha   90.00
_cell.angle_beta   90.00
_cell.angle_gamma   90.00
#
_symmetry.space_group_name_H-M   'P 1'
#
loop_
_entity.id
_entity.type
_entity.pdbx_description
1 polymer ?
#
loop_
_entity_poly.entity_id
_entity_poly.type
_entity_poly.pdbx_seq_one_letter_code
_entity_poly.pdbx_strand_id
1 'polypeptide(L)' 'MGKIRKDMVDFHGEMVLLENHSDINYTRLAKILKKYDKRIGELLRLPFIQKVLQQASFQLTLSQSWSGM' A
#
# COMPACT_ATOMS: atom_id res chain seq x y z
N MET A 1 -25.95 -15.21 -15.09
CA MET A 1 -25.05 -14.12 -15.54
C MET A 1 -25.00 -12.90 -14.59
N GLY A 2 -26.08 -12.49 -13.90
CA GLY A 2 -26.04 -11.30 -13.02
C GLY A 2 -25.20 -11.46 -11.74
N LYS A 3 -25.15 -12.66 -11.15
CA LYS A 3 -24.43 -12.93 -9.89
C LYS A 3 -22.91 -12.79 -10.03
N ILE A 4 -22.33 -13.41 -11.07
CA ILE A 4 -20.88 -13.32 -11.36
C ILE A 4 -20.43 -11.86 -11.54
N ARG A 5 -21.20 -11.04 -12.27
CA ARG A 5 -20.86 -9.62 -12.44
C ARG A 5 -20.90 -8.85 -11.12
N LYS A 6 -21.87 -9.13 -10.26
CA LYS A 6 -21.95 -8.53 -8.94
C LYS A 6 -20.74 -8.93 -8.09
N ASP A 7 -20.42 -10.22 -8.04
CA ASP A 7 -19.29 -10.74 -7.26
C ASP A 7 -17.95 -10.14 -7.74
N MET A 8 -17.78 -9.92 -9.06
CA MET A 8 -16.59 -9.25 -9.60
C MET A 8 -16.49 -7.76 -9.20
N VAL A 9 -17.62 -7.04 -9.20
CA VAL A 9 -17.65 -5.63 -8.79
C VAL A 9 -17.40 -5.48 -7.28
N ASP A 10 -17.99 -6.37 -6.48
CA ASP A 10 -17.78 -6.40 -5.02
C ASP A 10 -16.31 -6.71 -4.71
N PHE A 11 -15.72 -7.71 -5.37
CA PHE A 11 -14.30 -8.03 -5.25
C PHE A 11 -13.39 -6.86 -5.64
N HIS A 12 -13.67 -6.19 -6.76
CA HIS A 12 -12.92 -5.00 -7.16
C HIS A 12 -13.03 -3.88 -6.12
N GLY A 13 -14.21 -3.67 -5.54
CA GLY A 13 -14.42 -2.71 -4.46
C GLY A 13 -13.56 -3.01 -3.24
N GLU A 14 -13.47 -4.27 -2.82
CA GLU A 14 -12.58 -4.70 -1.72
C GLU A 14 -11.11 -4.44 -2.05
N MET A 15 -10.68 -4.71 -3.29
CA MET A 15 -9.31 -4.44 -3.74
C MET A 15 -8.97 -2.95 -3.73
N VAL A 16 -9.86 -2.09 -4.22
CA VAL A 16 -9.68 -0.62 -4.19
C VAL A 16 -9.62 -0.11 -2.75
N LEU A 17 -10.47 -0.63 -1.86
CA LEU A 17 -10.44 -0.26 -0.43
C LEU A 17 -9.11 -0.67 0.22
N LEU A 18 -8.59 -1.85 -0.11
CA LEU A 18 -7.31 -2.34 0.39
C LEU A 18 -6.14 -1.45 -0.07
N GLU A 19 -6.12 -1.07 -1.35
CA GLU A 19 -5.11 -0.16 -1.91
C GLU A 19 -5.15 1.21 -1.22
N ASN A 20 -6.33 1.83 -1.10
CA ASN A 20 -6.48 3.12 -0.44
C ASN A 20 -6.10 3.06 1.05
N HIS A 21 -6.40 1.94 1.74
CA HIS A 21 -5.97 1.73 3.12
C HIS A 21 -4.44 1.65 3.23
N SER A 22 -3.77 0.95 2.31
CA SER A 22 -2.30 0.90 2.23
C SER A 22 -1.69 2.29 2.03
N ASP A 23 -2.23 3.10 1.12
CA ASP A 23 -1.73 4.45 0.81
C ASP A 23 -1.81 5.41 2.01
N ILE A 24 -2.95 5.38 2.71
CA ILE A 24 -3.15 6.19 3.92
C ILE A 24 -2.14 5.77 5.00
N ASN A 25 -1.92 4.47 5.17
CA ASN A 25 -0.98 3.96 6.16
C ASN A 25 0.47 4.31 5.83
N TYR A 26 0.86 4.20 4.56
CA TYR A 26 2.18 4.62 4.10
C TYR A 26 2.42 6.12 4.36
N THR A 27 1.43 6.96 4.06
CA THR A 27 1.50 8.40 4.30
C THR A 27 1.63 8.73 5.79
N ARG A 28 0.84 8.06 6.65
CA ARG A 28 0.93 8.22 8.12
C ARG A 28 2.30 7.80 8.64
N LEU A 29 2.81 6.66 8.18
CA LEU A 29 4.13 6.16 8.57
C LEU A 29 5.25 7.13 8.14
N ALA A 30 5.21 7.64 6.92
CA ALA A 30 6.18 8.62 6.43
C ALA A 30 6.20 9.90 7.29
N LYS A 31 5.02 10.35 7.78
CA LYS A 31 4.92 11.48 8.70
C LYS A 31 5.51 11.16 10.08
N ILE A 32 5.30 9.96 10.61
CA ILE A 32 5.88 9.50 11.88
C ILE A 32 7.40 9.48 11.79
N LEU A 33 7.95 8.86 10.74
CA LEU A 33 9.39 8.79 10.51
C LEU A 33 10.00 10.19 10.36
N LYS A 34 9.37 11.07 9.58
CA LYS A 34 9.82 12.47 9.47
C LYS A 34 9.80 13.20 10.81
N LYS A 35 8.85 12.91 11.69
CA LYS A 35 8.76 13.50 13.04
C LYS A 35 9.90 12.99 13.93
N TYR A 36 10.20 11.70 13.86
CA TYR A 36 11.29 11.08 14.60
C TYR A 36 12.66 11.61 14.15
N ASP A 37 12.93 11.59 12.84
CA ASP A 37 14.15 12.10 12.21
C ASP A 37 14.42 13.55 12.64
N LYS A 38 13.39 14.40 12.66
CA LYS A 38 13.50 15.79 13.13
C LYS A 38 13.86 15.94 14.62
N ARG A 39 13.48 14.99 15.47
CA ARG A 39 13.72 15.07 16.92
C ARG A 39 15.13 14.65 17.30
N ILE A 40 15.71 13.70 16.55
CA ILE A 40 16.96 13.04 16.93
C ILE A 40 18.10 13.36 15.93
N GLY A 41 17.78 13.92 14.76
CA GLY A 41 18.77 14.28 13.74
C GLY A 41 19.23 13.09 12.88
N GLU A 42 18.58 11.94 13.02
CA GLU A 42 18.86 10.73 12.24
C GLU A 42 18.01 10.67 10.95
N LEU A 43 18.41 9.82 10.00
CA LEU A 43 17.72 9.61 8.73
C LEU A 43 17.22 8.16 8.60
N LEU A 44 16.27 7.76 9.45
CA LEU A 44 15.73 6.39 9.45
C LEU A 44 14.70 6.14 8.35
N ARG A 45 14.20 7.19 7.71
CA ARG A 45 13.14 7.09 6.70
C ARG A 45 13.47 6.14 5.54
N LEU A 46 14.68 6.22 4.99
CA LEU A 46 15.07 5.42 3.82
C LEU A 46 15.14 3.91 4.10
N PRO A 47 15.90 3.42 5.10
CA PRO A 47 15.96 1.99 5.39
C PRO A 47 14.61 1.43 5.85
N PHE A 48 13.78 2.23 6.53
CA PHE A 48 12.45 1.79 6.96
C PHE A 48 11.47 1.64 5.77
N ILE A 49 11.47 2.58 4.83
CA ILE A 49 10.64 2.48 3.61
C ILE A 49 11.03 1.24 2.79
N GLN A 50 12.33 0.96 2.62
CA GLN A 50 12.78 -0.24 1.91
C GLN A 50 12.29 -1.52 2.57
N LYS A 51 12.33 -1.60 3.90
CA LYS A 51 11.84 -2.77 4.65
C LYS A 51 10.33 -2.96 4.48
N VAL A 52 9.55 -1.88 4.55
CA VAL A 52 8.10 -1.92 4.32
C VAL A 52 7.78 -2.37 2.89
N LEU A 53 8.50 -1.86 1.88
CA LEU A 53 8.31 -2.27 0.49
C LEU A 53 8.66 -3.74 0.25
N GLN A 54 9.71 -4.26 0.90
CA GLN A 54 10.04 -5.70 0.83
C GLN A 54 8.94 -6.58 1.43
N GLN A 55 8.36 -6.17 2.57
CA GLN A 55 7.26 -6.91 3.22
C GLN A 55 5.94 -6.78 2.45
N ALA A 56 5.71 -5.63 1.79
CA ALA A 56 4.51 -5.37 0.99
C ALA A 56 4.55 -5.97 -0.43
N SER A 57 5.61 -6.72 -0.77
CA SER A 57 5.83 -7.33 -2.09
C SER A 57 4.64 -8.13 -2.63
N PHE A 58 3.81 -8.70 -1.76
CA PHE A 58 2.59 -9.41 -2.16
C PHE A 58 1.54 -8.52 -2.85
N GLN A 59 1.43 -7.23 -2.49
CA GLN A 59 0.50 -6.28 -3.13
C GLN A 59 1.02 -5.79 -4.49
N LEU A 60 2.34 -5.63 -4.63
CA LEU A 60 2.98 -5.14 -5.86
C LEU A 60 2.79 -6.11 -7.03
N THR A 61 2.83 -7.42 -6.75
CA THR A 61 2.63 -8.48 -7.75
C THR A 61 1.22 -8.47 -8.34
N LEU A 62 0.20 -8.09 -7.55
CA LEU A 62 -1.17 -7.98 -8.04
C LEU A 62 -1.34 -6.78 -8.98
N SER A 63 -0.85 -5.59 -8.61
CA SER A 63 -0.99 -4.37 -9.43
C SER A 63 -0.33 -4.49 -10.82
N GLN A 64 0.88 -5.06 -10.91
CA GLN A 64 1.58 -5.25 -12.19
C GLN A 64 0.91 -6.28 -13.11
N SER A 65 0.20 -7.25 -12.54
CA SER A 65 -0.57 -8.25 -13.29
C SER A 65 -1.77 -7.63 -14.02
N TRP A 66 -2.40 -6.61 -13.45
CA TRP A 66 -3.59 -5.97 -14.02
C TRP A 66 -3.25 -4.79 -14.94
N SER A 67 -2.09 -4.13 -14.77
CA SER A 67 -1.67 -3.06 -15.68
C SER A 67 -1.30 -3.56 -17.09
N GLY A 68 -1.18 -4.89 -17.27
CA GLY A 68 -0.87 -5.53 -18.55
C GLY A 68 -2.06 -6.26 -19.21
N MET A 69 -3.27 -6.13 -18.65
CA MET A 69 -4.52 -6.66 -19.22
C MET A 69 -5.43 -5.50 -19.64
#